data_AF-A0A9W6DKA7-F1
#
_entry.id   AF-A0A9W6DKA7-F1
#
_cell.length_a   1.000
_cell.length_b   1.000
_cell.length_c   1.000
_cell.angle_alpha   90.00
_cell.angle_beta   90.00
_cell.angle_gamma   90.00
#
_symmetry.space_group_name_H-M   'P 1'
#
loop_
_entity.id
_entity.type
_entity.pdbx_description
1 polymer ?
#
loop_
_entity_poly.entity_id
_entity_poly.type
_entity_poly.pdbx_seq_one_letter_code
_entity_poly.pdbx_strand_id
1 'polypeptide(L)'
;MAWSHSARRWRALRQCCISNLRLYSTQQAHSPPPWRPVSALDEWVERDIRPISLRQLTFFGRTLTESRLISSANYVRTELPTRLAHRLRDIQRLPYVVVANPHLSMVYELYYKAFERFRTIPEIKTLDDNDKFCDILRRTLREHLVVIPKLATGVLECRELVPSDVLDNFMNTLLRARISRRVIAEQHLALTETFNSPWHFPGSQDRTDLNADFVGEVFLRCNAKEVAERCGKLAQDMMRRSGGSDKIPEISVQGHLEATFPYMLSHLEYIIGELLRNSIQAVSERYRDSSEKPPPIEVLICEAPQHVILRVSDQGGGIPRKVLPYLWSFNKGPYSTSHLQNLGQVPAMAATMQELCVPTERKDADRETFRESSLDSLTSRPPNLRLGIGLPMSRVYAEYWAGSLELHSLEGYGVDAFLQISKLGNKNEQVTTLPPSRPSDVDPAQLVKNPVTDLLRLLDFDTMKRLNSNKDDNVPIYIFILLVVILSLSFLGTYLDSTKRVKSAAQPRS
;
A
#
# COMPACT_ATOMS: atom_id res chain seq x y z
N MET A 1 -7.80 -68.38 29.63
CA MET A 1 -8.48 -67.11 29.98
C MET A 1 -7.54 -66.25 30.79
N ALA A 2 -7.68 -64.92 30.71
CA ALA A 2 -6.89 -63.87 31.37
C ALA A 2 -5.67 -63.33 30.58
N TRP A 3 -5.95 -62.70 29.43
CA TRP A 3 -5.14 -61.62 28.86
C TRP A 3 -5.98 -60.34 28.96
N SER A 4 -5.87 -59.58 30.05
CA SER A 4 -6.62 -58.32 30.14
C SER A 4 -6.11 -57.34 31.21
N HIS A 5 -4.82 -56.94 31.21
CA HIS A 5 -4.41 -55.79 32.05
C HIS A 5 -3.39 -54.80 31.46
N SER A 6 -3.00 -54.91 30.19
CA SER A 6 -2.07 -53.96 29.55
C SER A 6 -2.72 -52.96 28.57
N ALA A 7 -4.04 -53.00 28.36
CA ALA A 7 -4.72 -52.20 27.33
C ALA A 7 -5.39 -50.89 27.83
N ARG A 8 -5.26 -50.52 29.11
CA ARG A 8 -5.91 -49.30 29.66
C ARG A 8 -5.00 -48.10 29.90
N ARG A 9 -3.68 -48.22 29.70
CA ARG A 9 -2.75 -47.08 29.85
C ARG A 9 -2.38 -46.36 28.55
N TRP A 10 -2.77 -46.91 27.40
CA TRP A 10 -2.53 -46.32 26.06
C TRP A 10 -3.73 -45.58 25.46
N ARG A 11 -4.85 -45.46 26.19
CA ARG A 11 -6.02 -44.67 25.74
C ARG A 11 -6.09 -43.25 26.29
N ALA A 12 -5.30 -42.91 27.31
CA ALA A 12 -5.25 -41.55 27.87
C ALA A 12 -4.24 -40.61 27.17
N LEU A 13 -3.33 -41.13 26.34
CA LEU A 13 -2.33 -40.35 25.61
C LEU A 13 -2.66 -40.10 24.13
N ARG A 14 -3.77 -40.65 23.62
CA ARG A 14 -4.26 -40.36 22.25
C ARG A 14 -5.35 -39.29 22.17
N GLN A 15 -5.79 -38.74 23.31
CA GLN A 15 -6.83 -37.71 23.37
C GLN A 15 -6.32 -36.29 23.60
N CYS A 16 -4.99 -36.07 23.64
CA CYS A 16 -4.40 -34.74 23.86
C CYS A 16 -3.69 -34.13 22.64
N CYS A 17 -3.65 -34.82 21.49
CA CYS A 17 -2.94 -34.35 20.29
C CYS A 17 -3.82 -34.19 19.03
N ILE A 18 -5.15 -34.05 19.16
CA ILE A 18 -6.05 -33.82 18.02
C ILE A 18 -7.01 -32.65 18.32
N SER A 19 -6.48 -31.54 18.85
CA SER A 19 -7.28 -30.33 19.13
C SER A 19 -6.80 -29.08 18.40
N ASN A 20 -5.94 -29.19 17.38
CA ASN A 20 -5.55 -28.04 16.54
C ASN A 20 -5.34 -28.40 15.05
N LEU A 21 -6.19 -29.25 14.49
CA LEU A 21 -6.41 -29.25 13.04
C LEU A 21 -7.48 -28.20 12.74
N ARG A 22 -7.04 -27.01 12.31
CA ARG A 22 -7.94 -26.03 11.69
C ARG A 22 -8.54 -26.70 10.46
N LEU A 23 -9.76 -27.21 10.62
CA LEU A 23 -10.64 -27.55 9.51
C LEU A 23 -10.88 -26.25 8.73
N TYR A 24 -10.22 -26.11 7.59
CA TYR A 24 -10.67 -25.17 6.56
C TYR A 24 -12.13 -25.50 6.29
N SER A 25 -13.01 -24.51 6.45
CA SER A 25 -14.44 -24.64 6.16
C SER A 25 -14.62 -25.29 4.78
N THR A 26 -15.17 -26.50 4.77
CA THR A 26 -15.61 -27.20 3.57
C THR A 26 -16.93 -26.60 3.10
N GLN A 27 -16.90 -25.40 2.53
CA GLN A 27 -17.97 -24.91 1.66
C GLN A 27 -17.33 -24.24 0.44
N GLN A 28 -17.59 -24.84 -0.72
CA GLN A 28 -17.00 -24.63 -2.07
C GLN A 28 -15.65 -25.31 -2.33
N ALA A 29 -15.67 -26.30 -3.23
CA ALA A 29 -14.49 -26.78 -3.92
C ALA A 29 -13.94 -25.62 -4.77
N HIS A 30 -12.94 -24.92 -4.26
CA HIS A 30 -12.33 -23.80 -4.96
C HIS A 30 -11.32 -24.33 -5.98
N SER A 31 -11.68 -24.27 -7.26
CA SER A 31 -10.72 -24.50 -8.33
C SER A 31 -9.68 -23.38 -8.32
N PRO A 32 -8.39 -23.68 -8.56
CA PRO A 32 -7.39 -22.64 -8.79
C PRO A 32 -7.85 -21.71 -9.92
N PRO A 33 -7.41 -20.44 -9.95
CA PRO A 33 -7.74 -19.54 -11.04
C PRO A 33 -7.39 -20.22 -12.37
N PRO A 34 -8.26 -20.18 -13.38
CA PRO A 34 -8.03 -20.88 -14.63
C PRO A 34 -6.70 -20.42 -15.23
N TRP A 35 -5.88 -21.37 -15.68
CA TRP A 35 -4.63 -21.04 -16.37
C TRP A 35 -4.97 -20.38 -17.71
N ARG A 36 -4.56 -19.12 -17.90
CA ARG A 36 -4.87 -18.31 -19.08
C ARG A 36 -3.62 -18.09 -19.93
N PRO A 37 -3.75 -17.95 -21.28
CA PRO A 37 -2.60 -17.80 -22.15
C PRO A 37 -1.75 -16.59 -21.75
N VAL A 38 -0.48 -16.84 -21.44
CA VAL A 38 0.44 -15.84 -20.89
C VAL A 38 0.91 -14.82 -21.95
N SER A 39 0.77 -15.16 -23.25
CA SER A 39 1.33 -14.37 -24.36
C SER A 39 0.83 -12.93 -24.43
N ALA A 40 -0.47 -12.70 -24.23
CA ALA A 40 -1.00 -11.33 -24.20
C ALA A 40 -0.50 -10.57 -22.98
N LEU A 41 -0.40 -11.21 -21.82
CA LEU A 41 0.12 -10.56 -20.61
C LEU A 41 1.60 -10.20 -20.74
N ASP A 42 2.42 -11.08 -21.31
CA ASP A 42 3.86 -10.87 -21.54
C ASP A 42 4.11 -9.58 -22.35
N GLU A 43 3.38 -9.36 -23.44
CA GLU A 43 3.52 -8.17 -24.28
C GLU A 43 3.27 -6.86 -23.51
N TRP A 44 2.30 -6.86 -22.59
CA TRP A 44 2.01 -5.68 -21.77
C TRP A 44 2.97 -5.49 -20.59
N VAL A 45 3.57 -6.58 -20.09
CA VAL A 45 4.60 -6.52 -19.04
C VAL A 45 5.91 -5.92 -19.56
N GLU A 46 6.23 -6.13 -20.84
CA GLU A 46 7.42 -5.54 -21.48
C GLU A 46 7.33 -4.02 -21.64
N ARG A 47 6.15 -3.43 -21.50
CA ARG A 47 5.97 -1.98 -21.64
C ARG A 47 6.36 -1.25 -20.36
N ASP A 48 7.09 -0.16 -20.52
CA ASP A 48 7.47 0.70 -19.40
C ASP A 48 6.29 1.53 -18.88
N ILE A 49 6.25 1.70 -17.56
CA ILE A 49 5.29 2.58 -16.89
C ILE A 49 5.77 4.02 -17.07
N ARG A 50 4.91 4.93 -17.52
CA ARG A 50 5.23 6.36 -17.62
C ARG A 50 4.78 7.08 -16.34
N PRO A 51 5.69 7.39 -15.39
CA PRO A 51 5.32 8.00 -14.14
C PRO A 51 4.89 9.46 -14.32
N ILE A 52 3.94 9.91 -13.51
CA ILE A 52 3.44 11.29 -13.48
C ILE A 52 3.84 12.02 -12.20
N SER A 53 3.96 13.34 -12.28
CA SER A 53 4.15 14.24 -11.14
C SER A 53 2.89 15.06 -10.85
N LEU A 54 2.72 15.49 -9.60
CA LEU A 54 1.61 16.40 -9.23
C LEU A 54 1.63 17.68 -10.07
N ARG A 55 2.82 18.22 -10.35
CA ARG A 55 2.98 19.41 -11.19
C ARG A 55 2.48 19.19 -12.61
N GLN A 56 2.73 18.02 -13.20
CA GLN A 56 2.21 17.68 -14.53
C GLN A 56 0.69 17.60 -14.52
N LEU A 57 0.09 16.96 -13.51
CA LEU A 57 -1.38 16.88 -13.37
C LEU A 57 -2.01 18.28 -13.25
N THR A 58 -1.45 19.13 -12.39
CA THR A 58 -1.87 20.53 -12.21
C THR A 58 -1.75 21.33 -13.49
N PHE A 59 -0.63 21.25 -14.20
CA PHE A 59 -0.43 22.02 -15.43
C PHE A 59 -1.35 21.55 -16.55
N PHE A 60 -1.57 20.23 -16.65
CA PHE A 60 -2.40 19.64 -17.68
C PHE A 60 -3.84 20.14 -17.62
N GLY A 61 -4.45 20.15 -16.43
CA GLY A 61 -5.86 20.53 -16.32
C GLY A 61 -6.14 22.04 -16.27
N ARG A 62 -5.13 22.92 -16.16
CA ARG A 62 -5.33 24.39 -16.24
C ARG A 62 -5.80 24.86 -17.62
N THR A 63 -5.46 24.13 -18.66
CA THR A 63 -5.73 24.49 -20.06
C THR A 63 -6.41 23.31 -20.72
N LEU A 64 -7.63 23.02 -20.27
CA LEU A 64 -8.43 21.90 -20.74
C LEU A 64 -9.10 22.25 -22.06
N THR A 65 -8.84 21.43 -23.08
CA THR A 65 -9.45 21.49 -24.41
C THR A 65 -9.95 20.10 -24.77
N GLU A 66 -10.87 19.99 -25.73
CA GLU A 66 -11.35 18.69 -26.22
C GLU A 66 -10.18 17.77 -26.65
N SER A 67 -9.24 18.31 -27.43
CA SER A 67 -8.05 17.56 -27.87
C SER A 67 -7.20 17.04 -26.71
N ARG A 68 -7.08 17.82 -25.62
CA ARG A 68 -6.34 17.40 -24.43
C ARG A 68 -7.13 16.40 -23.59
N LEU A 69 -8.45 16.54 -23.51
CA LEU A 69 -9.28 15.56 -22.84
C LEU A 69 -9.15 14.18 -23.52
N ILE A 70 -9.21 14.14 -24.85
CA ILE A 70 -9.01 12.92 -25.65
C ILE A 70 -7.58 12.37 -25.49
N SER A 71 -6.57 13.25 -25.45
CA SER A 71 -5.19 12.85 -25.16
C SER A 71 -5.04 12.23 -23.77
N SER A 72 -5.69 12.79 -22.75
CA SER A 72 -5.76 12.24 -21.40
C SER A 72 -6.44 10.87 -21.39
N ALA A 73 -7.55 10.72 -22.11
CA ALA A 73 -8.27 9.46 -22.22
C ALA A 73 -7.38 8.36 -22.81
N ASN A 74 -6.64 8.66 -23.89
CA ASN A 74 -5.70 7.72 -24.51
C ASN A 74 -4.47 7.44 -23.65
N TYR A 75 -3.99 8.40 -22.86
CA TYR A 75 -2.98 8.15 -21.84
C TYR A 75 -3.48 7.13 -20.82
N VAL A 76 -4.66 7.34 -20.23
CA VAL A 76 -5.26 6.41 -19.25
C VAL A 76 -5.49 5.03 -19.88
N ARG A 77 -6.03 4.98 -21.10
CA ARG A 77 -6.27 3.76 -21.88
C ARG A 77 -5.02 2.91 -22.07
N THR A 78 -3.85 3.52 -22.21
CA THR A 78 -2.58 2.81 -22.41
C THR A 78 -1.87 2.49 -21.09
N GLU A 79 -1.95 3.37 -20.10
CA GLU A 79 -1.27 3.20 -18.82
C GLU A 79 -1.94 2.20 -17.87
N LEU A 80 -3.27 2.22 -17.75
CA LEU A 80 -3.98 1.32 -16.83
C LEU A 80 -3.73 -0.17 -17.12
N PRO A 81 -3.88 -0.69 -18.36
CA PRO A 81 -3.59 -2.09 -18.64
C PRO A 81 -2.10 -2.42 -18.43
N THR A 82 -1.17 -1.51 -18.77
CA THR A 82 0.27 -1.69 -18.49
C THR A 82 0.51 -1.86 -16.99
N ARG A 83 0.02 -0.93 -16.16
CA ARG A 83 0.17 -0.97 -14.69
C ARG A 83 -0.53 -2.18 -14.05
N LEU A 84 -1.61 -2.69 -14.65
CA LEU A 84 -2.27 -3.92 -14.21
C LEU A 84 -1.44 -5.15 -14.57
N ALA A 85 -0.86 -5.20 -15.77
CA ALA A 85 -0.04 -6.31 -16.24
C ALA A 85 1.17 -6.55 -15.32
N HIS A 86 1.90 -5.48 -14.96
CA HIS A 86 3.01 -5.54 -13.99
C HIS A 86 2.56 -6.15 -12.66
N ARG A 87 1.40 -5.76 -12.13
CA ARG A 87 0.88 -6.31 -10.85
C ARG A 87 0.36 -7.73 -10.97
N LEU A 88 -0.22 -8.12 -12.10
CA LEU A 88 -0.58 -9.52 -12.36
C LEU A 88 0.66 -10.41 -12.35
N ARG A 89 1.75 -9.96 -12.99
CA ARG A 89 3.03 -10.68 -12.96
C ARG A 89 3.61 -10.79 -11.55
N ASP A 90 3.51 -9.73 -10.74
CA ASP A 90 3.97 -9.77 -9.35
C ASP A 90 3.20 -10.81 -8.52
N ILE A 91 1.88 -10.89 -8.68
CA ILE A 91 1.06 -11.91 -8.02
C ILE A 91 1.43 -13.32 -8.50
N GLN A 92 1.65 -13.51 -9.80
CA GLN A 92 2.06 -14.80 -10.38
C GLN A 92 3.44 -15.28 -9.90
N ARG A 93 4.32 -14.37 -9.45
CA ARG A 93 5.65 -14.70 -8.91
C ARG A 93 5.62 -15.14 -7.44
N LEU A 94 4.49 -14.98 -6.75
CA LEU A 94 4.35 -15.44 -5.37
C LEU A 94 4.33 -16.97 -5.29
N PRO A 95 4.74 -17.55 -4.16
CA PRO A 95 4.60 -18.98 -3.93
C PRO A 95 3.15 -19.45 -4.15
N TYR A 96 2.98 -20.61 -4.80
CA TYR A 96 1.67 -21.13 -5.15
C TYR A 96 0.67 -21.16 -3.97
N VAL A 97 1.16 -21.51 -2.77
CA VAL A 97 0.33 -21.55 -1.56
C VAL A 97 -0.29 -20.19 -1.20
N VAL A 98 0.38 -19.08 -1.54
CA VAL A 98 -0.13 -17.72 -1.33
C VAL A 98 -1.16 -17.38 -2.40
N VAL A 99 -0.87 -17.67 -3.66
CA VAL A 99 -1.80 -17.39 -4.77
C VAL A 99 -3.09 -18.22 -4.65
N ALA A 100 -3.00 -19.44 -4.10
CA ALA A 100 -4.14 -20.31 -3.86
C ALA A 100 -5.06 -19.82 -2.72
N ASN A 101 -4.65 -18.82 -1.93
CA ASN A 101 -5.50 -18.22 -0.92
C ASN A 101 -6.77 -17.62 -1.57
N PRO A 102 -7.99 -17.89 -1.04
CA PRO A 102 -9.23 -17.41 -1.65
C PRO A 102 -9.30 -15.89 -1.82
N HIS A 103 -8.77 -15.13 -0.86
CA HIS A 103 -8.79 -13.67 -0.93
C HIS A 103 -7.80 -13.12 -1.96
N LEU A 104 -6.60 -13.69 -2.04
CA LEU A 104 -5.60 -13.28 -3.03
C LEU A 104 -5.99 -13.71 -4.44
N SER A 105 -6.58 -14.89 -4.60
CA SER A 105 -7.16 -15.36 -5.86
C SER A 105 -8.28 -14.43 -6.34
N MET A 106 -9.17 -13.99 -5.45
CA MET A 106 -10.21 -13.00 -5.78
C MET A 106 -9.61 -11.66 -6.25
N VAL A 107 -8.57 -11.16 -5.58
CA VAL A 107 -7.87 -9.93 -6.00
C VAL A 107 -7.21 -10.12 -7.38
N TYR A 108 -6.59 -11.28 -7.62
CA TYR A 108 -6.02 -11.63 -8.91
C TYR A 108 -7.07 -11.61 -10.03
N GLU A 109 -8.22 -12.27 -9.82
CA GLU A 109 -9.30 -12.30 -10.83
C GLU A 109 -9.89 -10.90 -11.08
N LEU A 110 -10.05 -10.06 -10.04
CA LEU A 110 -10.49 -8.67 -10.21
C LEU A 110 -9.50 -7.84 -11.05
N TYR A 111 -8.20 -8.05 -10.87
CA TYR A 111 -7.17 -7.37 -11.65
C TYR A 111 -7.09 -7.91 -13.07
N TYR A 112 -7.23 -9.23 -13.24
CA TYR A 112 -7.22 -9.86 -14.55
C TYR A 112 -8.43 -9.41 -15.39
N LYS A 113 -9.63 -9.41 -14.79
CA LYS A 113 -10.85 -8.90 -15.44
C LYS A 113 -10.71 -7.43 -15.85
N ALA A 114 -10.11 -6.59 -15.00
CA ALA A 114 -9.85 -5.20 -15.34
C ALA A 114 -8.82 -5.08 -16.49
N PHE A 115 -7.75 -5.88 -16.48
CA PHE A 115 -6.74 -5.90 -17.54
C PHE A 115 -7.36 -6.29 -18.89
N GLU A 116 -8.13 -7.38 -18.93
CA GLU A 116 -8.87 -7.81 -20.12
C GLU A 116 -9.83 -6.73 -20.63
N ARG A 117 -10.54 -6.07 -19.71
CA ARG A 117 -11.47 -4.99 -20.06
C ARG A 117 -10.75 -3.78 -20.67
N PHE A 118 -9.60 -3.38 -20.12
CA PHE A 118 -8.88 -2.20 -20.61
C PHE A 118 -8.08 -2.46 -21.89
N ARG A 119 -7.49 -3.64 -22.05
CA ARG A 119 -6.66 -3.95 -23.23
C ARG A 119 -7.46 -4.03 -24.54
N THR A 120 -8.78 -4.28 -24.46
CA THR A 120 -9.66 -4.37 -25.64
C THR A 120 -10.24 -3.02 -26.06
N ILE A 121 -10.00 -1.95 -25.30
CA ILE A 121 -10.58 -0.63 -25.58
C ILE A 121 -9.86 -0.01 -26.79
N PRO A 122 -10.60 0.31 -27.87
CA PRO A 122 -10.02 0.95 -29.05
C PRO A 122 -9.56 2.37 -28.74
N GLU A 123 -8.81 2.96 -29.66
CA GLU A 123 -8.39 4.36 -29.55
C GLU A 123 -9.60 5.29 -29.42
N ILE A 124 -9.56 6.17 -28.42
CA ILE A 124 -10.64 7.14 -28.13
C ILE A 124 -10.44 8.33 -29.06
N LYS A 125 -11.44 8.63 -29.89
CA LYS A 125 -11.35 9.70 -30.90
C LYS A 125 -12.40 10.80 -30.71
N THR A 126 -13.52 10.46 -30.08
CA THR A 126 -14.65 11.37 -29.88
C THR A 126 -14.97 11.57 -28.41
N LEU A 127 -15.74 12.62 -28.08
CA LEU A 127 -16.26 12.83 -26.74
C LEU A 127 -17.23 11.72 -26.30
N ASP A 128 -18.02 11.17 -27.22
CA ASP A 128 -18.92 10.05 -26.92
C ASP A 128 -18.13 8.77 -26.56
N ASP A 129 -17.00 8.52 -27.24
CA ASP A 129 -16.08 7.44 -26.85
C ASP A 129 -15.49 7.68 -25.45
N ASN A 130 -15.17 8.94 -25.13
CA ASN A 130 -14.65 9.34 -23.82
C ASN A 130 -15.68 9.11 -22.70
N ASP A 131 -16.95 9.42 -22.94
CA ASP A 131 -18.01 9.22 -21.95
C ASP A 131 -18.23 7.73 -21.66
N LYS A 132 -18.28 6.89 -22.72
CA LYS A 132 -18.31 5.43 -22.59
C LYS A 132 -17.09 4.89 -21.83
N PHE A 133 -15.91 5.46 -22.09
CA PHE A 133 -14.69 5.10 -21.37
C PHE A 133 -14.76 5.51 -19.90
N CYS A 134 -15.29 6.69 -19.57
CA CYS A 134 -15.51 7.14 -18.21
C CYS A 134 -16.44 6.19 -17.43
N ASP A 135 -17.48 5.66 -18.06
CA ASP A 135 -18.36 4.68 -17.43
C ASP A 135 -17.64 3.36 -17.11
N ILE A 136 -16.77 2.91 -18.00
CA ILE A 136 -15.90 1.75 -17.76
C ILE A 136 -14.96 2.01 -16.56
N LEU A 137 -14.38 3.21 -16.47
CA LEU A 137 -13.52 3.61 -15.35
C LEU A 137 -14.29 3.61 -14.02
N ARG A 138 -15.44 4.29 -13.96
CA ARG A 138 -16.30 4.34 -12.76
C ARG A 138 -16.70 2.94 -12.31
N ARG A 139 -17.14 2.08 -13.23
CA ARG A 139 -17.49 0.68 -12.93
C ARG A 139 -16.30 -0.07 -12.35
N THR A 140 -15.11 0.08 -12.94
CA THR A 140 -13.91 -0.65 -12.49
C THR A 140 -13.43 -0.16 -11.13
N LEU A 141 -13.47 1.16 -10.89
CA LEU A 141 -13.15 1.74 -9.58
C LEU A 141 -14.08 1.22 -8.47
N ARG A 142 -15.38 1.10 -8.75
CA ARG A 142 -16.38 0.52 -7.84
C ARG A 142 -16.12 -0.97 -7.58
N GLU A 143 -15.89 -1.77 -8.63
CA GLU A 143 -15.57 -3.20 -8.51
C GLU A 143 -14.30 -3.44 -7.66
N HIS A 144 -13.34 -2.51 -7.63
CA HIS A 144 -12.07 -2.64 -6.89
C HIS A 144 -12.09 -2.07 -5.46
N LEU A 145 -13.21 -1.51 -4.99
CA LEU A 145 -13.32 -0.98 -3.62
C LEU A 145 -12.92 -2.04 -2.56
N VAL A 146 -13.35 -3.28 -2.77
CA VAL A 146 -13.11 -4.42 -1.85
C VAL A 146 -11.68 -4.94 -1.82
N VAL A 147 -10.78 -4.48 -2.69
CA VAL A 147 -9.46 -5.10 -2.84
C VAL A 147 -8.53 -4.88 -1.62
N ILE A 148 -8.52 -3.72 -0.95
CA ILE A 148 -7.66 -3.50 0.24
C ILE A 148 -8.00 -4.49 1.38
N PRO A 149 -9.26 -4.59 1.84
CA PRO A 149 -9.58 -5.50 2.95
C PRO A 149 -9.30 -6.96 2.57
N LYS A 150 -9.67 -7.41 1.36
CA LYS A 150 -9.38 -8.78 0.90
C LYS A 150 -7.88 -9.05 0.83
N LEU A 151 -7.10 -8.09 0.33
CA LEU A 151 -5.66 -8.20 0.27
C LEU A 151 -5.04 -8.31 1.68
N ALA A 152 -5.48 -7.47 2.62
CA ALA A 152 -5.01 -7.51 4.01
C ALA A 152 -5.34 -8.86 4.68
N THR A 153 -6.57 -9.36 4.53
CA THR A 153 -6.96 -10.68 5.06
C THR A 153 -6.11 -11.79 4.47
N GLY A 154 -5.95 -11.84 3.14
CA GLY A 154 -5.17 -12.89 2.49
C GLY A 154 -3.69 -12.89 2.90
N VAL A 155 -3.07 -11.72 3.03
CA VAL A 155 -1.68 -11.61 3.50
C VAL A 155 -1.53 -12.04 4.96
N LEU A 156 -2.48 -11.69 5.83
CA LEU A 156 -2.46 -12.15 7.23
C LEU A 156 -2.68 -13.66 7.37
N GLU A 157 -3.52 -14.27 6.53
CA GLU A 157 -3.70 -15.73 6.51
C GLU A 157 -2.44 -16.47 6.03
N CYS A 158 -1.68 -15.87 5.12
CA CYS A 158 -0.44 -16.44 4.61
C CYS A 158 0.81 -16.14 5.46
N ARG A 159 0.69 -15.43 6.60
CA ARG A 159 1.82 -14.96 7.41
C ARG A 159 2.75 -16.06 7.94
N GLU A 160 2.22 -17.28 8.14
CA GLU A 160 2.98 -18.43 8.65
C GLU A 160 3.63 -19.24 7.51
N LEU A 161 3.31 -18.92 6.25
CA LEU A 161 3.72 -19.68 5.08
C LEU A 161 4.88 -19.03 4.32
N VAL A 162 5.02 -17.71 4.42
CA VAL A 162 6.00 -16.92 3.66
C VAL A 162 6.68 -15.92 4.58
N PRO A 163 8.00 -15.67 4.41
CA PRO A 163 8.68 -14.63 5.16
C PRO A 163 7.98 -13.28 5.05
N SER A 164 7.82 -12.63 6.19
CA SER A 164 7.10 -11.37 6.32
C SER A 164 7.65 -10.24 5.46
N ASP A 165 8.97 -10.19 5.23
CA ASP A 165 9.58 -9.14 4.41
C ASP A 165 9.11 -9.22 2.95
N VAL A 166 8.91 -10.44 2.44
CA VAL A 166 8.37 -10.68 1.09
C VAL A 166 6.92 -10.24 1.01
N LEU A 167 6.10 -10.60 2.00
CA LEU A 167 4.68 -10.24 2.07
C LEU A 167 4.47 -8.73 2.28
N ASP A 168 5.30 -8.08 3.09
CA ASP A 168 5.26 -6.64 3.34
C ASP A 168 5.71 -5.86 2.09
N ASN A 169 6.77 -6.32 1.40
CA ASN A 169 7.17 -5.74 0.11
C ASN A 169 6.08 -5.90 -0.97
N PHE A 170 5.44 -7.06 -1.00
CA PHE A 170 4.30 -7.33 -1.88
C PHE A 170 3.13 -6.39 -1.59
N MET A 171 2.75 -6.23 -0.32
CA MET A 171 1.70 -5.28 0.12
C MET A 171 2.03 -3.85 -0.30
N ASN A 172 3.24 -3.38 0.01
CA ASN A 172 3.70 -2.04 -0.38
C ASN A 172 3.61 -1.83 -1.90
N THR A 173 4.05 -2.81 -2.68
CA THR A 173 4.02 -2.75 -4.15
C THR A 173 2.59 -2.72 -4.70
N LEU A 174 1.70 -3.57 -4.20
CA LEU A 174 0.30 -3.57 -4.65
C LEU A 174 -0.46 -2.30 -4.23
N LEU A 175 -0.22 -1.80 -3.02
CA LEU A 175 -0.85 -0.58 -2.54
C LEU A 175 -0.39 0.64 -3.35
N ARG A 176 0.93 0.82 -3.58
CA ARG A 176 1.42 1.90 -4.46
C ARG A 176 0.83 1.82 -5.85
N ALA A 177 0.79 0.63 -6.44
CA ALA A 177 0.22 0.45 -7.78
C ALA A 177 -1.29 0.71 -7.83
N ARG A 178 -2.01 0.39 -6.76
CA ARG A 178 -3.43 0.71 -6.62
C ARG A 178 -3.65 2.22 -6.55
N ILE A 179 -2.89 2.92 -5.68
CA ILE A 179 -2.94 4.38 -5.57
C ILE A 179 -2.71 4.99 -6.94
N SER A 180 -1.64 4.55 -7.61
CA SER A 180 -1.21 4.99 -8.92
C SER A 180 -2.30 4.83 -10.01
N ARG A 181 -2.90 3.65 -10.14
CA ARG A 181 -4.03 3.43 -11.09
C ARG A 181 -5.24 4.30 -10.76
N ARG A 182 -5.55 4.45 -9.47
CA ARG A 182 -6.72 5.19 -9.01
C ARG A 182 -6.57 6.69 -9.25
N VAL A 183 -5.41 7.27 -8.93
CA VAL A 183 -5.07 8.67 -9.23
C VAL A 183 -5.26 8.99 -10.71
N ILE A 184 -4.75 8.15 -11.62
CA ILE A 184 -4.89 8.38 -13.06
C ILE A 184 -6.36 8.30 -13.51
N ALA A 185 -7.09 7.28 -13.03
CA ALA A 185 -8.49 7.11 -13.40
C ALA A 185 -9.37 8.25 -12.87
N GLU A 186 -9.25 8.59 -11.59
CA GLU A 186 -10.01 9.66 -10.94
C GLU A 186 -9.65 11.02 -11.52
N GLN A 187 -8.37 11.29 -11.79
CA GLN A 187 -7.97 12.54 -12.45
C GLN A 187 -8.67 12.71 -13.80
N HIS A 188 -8.72 11.66 -14.61
CA HIS A 188 -9.39 11.74 -15.90
C HIS A 188 -10.90 11.93 -15.77
N LEU A 189 -11.55 11.23 -14.84
CA LEU A 189 -12.98 11.41 -14.54
C LEU A 189 -13.27 12.85 -14.11
N ALA A 190 -12.47 13.39 -13.21
CA ALA A 190 -12.60 14.75 -12.70
C ALA A 190 -12.36 15.81 -13.80
N LEU A 191 -11.43 15.57 -14.72
CA LEU A 191 -11.24 16.44 -15.89
C LEU A 191 -12.46 16.40 -16.84
N THR A 192 -13.02 15.22 -17.10
CA THR A 192 -14.25 15.08 -17.91
C THR A 192 -15.44 15.80 -17.26
N GLU A 193 -15.61 15.65 -15.94
CA GLU A 193 -16.66 16.36 -15.19
C GLU A 193 -16.47 17.88 -15.24
N THR A 194 -15.22 18.34 -15.11
CA THR A 194 -14.89 19.77 -15.24
C THR A 194 -15.19 20.28 -16.65
N PHE A 195 -14.86 19.50 -17.69
CA PHE A 195 -15.12 19.86 -19.09
C PHE A 195 -16.61 20.01 -19.40
N ASN A 196 -17.42 19.09 -18.87
CA ASN A 196 -18.87 19.06 -19.06
C ASN A 196 -19.64 20.04 -18.16
N SER A 197 -18.95 20.70 -17.22
CA SER A 197 -19.58 21.65 -16.30
C SER A 197 -19.99 22.95 -17.01
N PRO A 198 -21.17 23.53 -16.72
CA PRO A 198 -21.68 24.74 -17.39
C PRO A 198 -20.72 25.94 -17.36
N TRP A 199 -19.88 26.01 -16.33
CA TRP A 199 -18.93 27.10 -16.06
C TRP A 199 -17.57 26.95 -16.76
N HIS A 200 -17.36 25.90 -17.57
CA HIS A 200 -16.10 25.69 -18.28
C HIS A 200 -15.97 26.59 -19.53
N PHE A 201 -17.09 27.08 -20.08
CA PHE A 201 -17.08 27.84 -21.32
C PHE A 201 -16.64 29.31 -21.12
N PRO A 202 -15.88 29.91 -22.07
CA PRO A 202 -15.26 31.25 -21.95
C PRO A 202 -16.20 32.46 -21.80
N GLY A 203 -17.50 32.26 -21.61
CA GLY A 203 -18.51 33.31 -21.44
C GLY A 203 -19.29 33.25 -20.13
N SER A 204 -18.97 32.32 -19.23
CA SER A 204 -19.61 32.23 -17.92
C SER A 204 -18.92 33.16 -16.91
N GLN A 205 -19.71 34.09 -16.33
CA GLN A 205 -19.23 35.02 -15.32
C GLN A 205 -18.73 34.28 -14.07
N ASP A 206 -17.60 34.76 -13.57
CA ASP A 206 -16.96 34.46 -12.29
C ASP A 206 -16.91 32.99 -11.86
N ARG A 207 -15.70 32.42 -11.98
CA ARG A 207 -15.29 31.24 -11.21
C ARG A 207 -15.60 31.52 -9.74
N THR A 208 -16.64 30.91 -9.19
CA THR A 208 -16.80 30.87 -7.73
C THR A 208 -15.55 30.26 -7.14
N ASP A 209 -14.95 30.95 -6.18
CA ASP A 209 -13.57 30.74 -5.71
C ASP A 209 -13.25 29.29 -5.30
N LEU A 210 -14.27 28.50 -4.92
CA LEU A 210 -14.12 27.11 -4.46
C LEU A 210 -13.77 26.11 -5.57
N ASN A 211 -14.33 26.27 -6.78
CA ASN A 211 -14.06 25.36 -7.91
C ASN A 211 -12.84 25.79 -8.74
N ALA A 212 -12.35 27.02 -8.54
CA ALA A 212 -11.12 27.52 -9.17
C ALA A 212 -9.86 26.83 -8.63
N ASP A 213 -9.93 26.34 -7.40
CA ASP A 213 -8.80 25.72 -6.69
C ASP A 213 -8.63 24.22 -6.97
N PHE A 214 -9.52 23.60 -7.76
CA PHE A 214 -9.40 22.20 -8.17
C PHE A 214 -8.98 22.06 -9.63
N VAL A 215 -8.02 21.16 -9.89
CA VAL A 215 -7.65 20.73 -11.25
C VAL A 215 -7.72 19.21 -11.31
N GLY A 216 -8.89 18.71 -11.70
CA GLY A 216 -9.21 17.29 -11.59
C GLY A 216 -9.34 16.89 -10.12
N GLU A 217 -8.51 15.96 -9.66
CA GLU A 217 -8.40 15.53 -8.26
C GLU A 217 -7.33 16.29 -7.46
N VAL A 218 -6.46 17.05 -8.14
CA VAL A 218 -5.41 17.81 -7.47
C VAL A 218 -5.99 19.12 -6.95
N PHE A 219 -5.89 19.33 -5.64
CA PHE A 219 -6.27 20.59 -5.01
C PHE A 219 -5.05 21.52 -5.03
N LEU A 220 -5.19 22.66 -5.71
CA LEU A 220 -4.11 23.62 -5.97
C LEU A 220 -3.64 24.34 -4.72
N ARG A 221 -4.54 24.48 -3.73
CA ARG A 221 -4.33 25.25 -2.51
C ARG A 221 -4.75 24.46 -1.27
N CYS A 222 -4.13 23.31 -1.03
CA CYS A 222 -4.33 22.58 0.23
C CYS A 222 -3.83 23.43 1.40
N ASN A 223 -4.73 23.93 2.24
CA ASN A 223 -4.36 24.52 3.51
C ASN A 223 -4.21 23.40 4.57
N ALA A 224 -3.00 23.23 5.12
CA ALA A 224 -2.73 22.16 6.08
C ALA A 224 -3.52 22.30 7.40
N LYS A 225 -3.77 23.54 7.86
CA LYS A 225 -4.54 23.80 9.08
C LYS A 225 -5.98 23.34 8.90
N GLU A 226 -6.62 23.76 7.81
CA GLU A 226 -8.02 23.41 7.54
C GLU A 226 -8.23 21.89 7.46
N VAL A 227 -7.30 21.19 6.80
CA VAL A 227 -7.34 19.72 6.71
C VAL A 227 -7.16 19.09 8.09
N ALA A 228 -6.19 19.54 8.88
CA ALA A 228 -5.97 19.03 10.24
C ALA A 228 -7.18 19.26 11.16
N GLU A 229 -7.79 20.45 11.12
CA GLU A 229 -8.98 20.77 11.90
C GLU A 229 -10.20 19.95 11.46
N ARG A 230 -10.40 19.78 10.15
CA ARG A 230 -11.50 18.97 9.59
C ARG A 230 -11.37 17.50 9.98
N CYS A 231 -10.21 16.90 9.70
CA CYS A 231 -9.92 15.51 10.07
C CYS A 231 -10.01 15.30 11.59
N GLY A 232 -9.53 16.28 12.36
CA GLY A 232 -9.60 16.30 13.81
C GLY A 232 -11.02 16.26 14.34
N LYS A 233 -11.88 17.17 13.88
CA LYS A 233 -13.31 17.22 14.25
C LYS A 233 -14.02 15.91 13.91
N LEU A 234 -13.80 15.39 12.70
CA LEU A 234 -14.38 14.10 12.28
C LEU A 234 -13.95 12.95 13.20
N ALA A 235 -12.66 12.87 13.55
CA ALA A 235 -12.15 11.83 14.44
C ALA A 235 -12.68 11.98 15.88
N GLN A 236 -12.77 13.20 16.41
CA GLN A 236 -13.37 13.49 17.71
C GLN A 236 -14.85 13.09 17.74
N ASP A 237 -15.62 13.43 16.70
CA ASP A 237 -17.04 13.10 16.61
C ASP A 237 -17.29 11.58 16.51
N MET A 238 -16.44 10.86 15.77
CA MET A 238 -16.47 9.39 15.74
C MET A 238 -16.19 8.79 17.13
N MET A 239 -15.20 9.33 17.84
CA MET A 239 -14.85 8.89 19.20
C MET A 239 -15.98 9.19 20.21
N ARG A 240 -16.64 10.35 20.13
CA ARG A 240 -17.83 10.69 20.94
C ARG A 240 -18.93 9.66 20.77
N ARG A 241 -19.23 9.31 19.51
CA ARG A 241 -20.33 8.38 19.18
C ARG A 241 -20.07 6.96 19.67
N SER A 242 -18.84 6.49 19.64
CA SER A 242 -18.50 5.10 19.99
C SER A 242 -18.06 4.91 21.46
N GLY A 243 -17.46 5.93 22.06
CA GLY A 243 -16.74 5.80 23.34
C GLY A 243 -17.55 6.08 24.59
N GLY A 244 -18.74 6.69 24.47
CA GLY A 244 -19.62 7.02 25.61
C GLY A 244 -19.01 7.96 26.67
N SER A 245 -17.75 8.36 26.50
CA SER A 245 -16.98 9.22 27.40
C SER A 245 -16.81 10.60 26.77
N ASP A 246 -17.03 11.64 27.57
CA ASP A 246 -16.89 13.03 27.13
C ASP A 246 -15.42 13.53 27.20
N LYS A 247 -14.49 12.67 27.63
CA LYS A 247 -13.06 12.99 27.75
C LYS A 247 -12.33 12.80 26.42
N ILE A 248 -12.56 13.72 25.49
CA ILE A 248 -11.86 13.76 24.20
C ILE A 248 -10.81 14.89 24.23
N PRO A 249 -9.55 14.62 23.85
CA PRO A 249 -8.53 15.67 23.77
C PRO A 249 -8.89 16.72 22.74
N GLU A 250 -8.59 17.98 23.06
CA GLU A 250 -8.63 19.08 22.10
C GLU A 250 -7.48 18.96 21.09
N ILE A 251 -7.63 19.58 19.92
CA ILE A 251 -6.60 19.58 18.88
C ILE A 251 -6.11 21.02 18.71
N SER A 252 -4.84 21.24 19.02
CA SER A 252 -4.19 22.55 18.92
C SER A 252 -3.32 22.59 17.67
N VAL A 253 -3.69 23.41 16.68
CA VAL A 253 -2.91 23.59 15.46
C VAL A 253 -2.04 24.85 15.58
N GLN A 254 -0.74 24.73 15.35
CA GLN A 254 0.25 25.80 15.54
C GLN A 254 1.25 25.85 14.36
N GLY A 255 2.05 26.92 14.27
CA GLY A 255 3.07 27.10 13.24
C GLY A 255 2.60 27.94 12.05
N HIS A 256 2.95 27.52 10.84
CA HIS A 256 2.62 28.23 9.59
C HIS A 256 1.19 27.89 9.14
N LEU A 257 0.22 28.61 9.71
CA LEU A 257 -1.22 28.35 9.50
C LEU A 257 -1.73 28.70 8.08
N GLU A 258 -1.04 29.61 7.40
CA GLU A 258 -1.35 30.05 6.03
C GLU A 258 -0.64 29.21 4.96
N ALA A 259 0.05 28.14 5.37
CA ALA A 259 0.81 27.28 4.47
C ALA A 259 -0.13 26.56 3.49
N THR A 260 0.01 26.91 2.21
CA THR A 260 -0.74 26.29 1.11
C THR A 260 0.19 25.63 0.11
N PHE A 261 -0.20 24.45 -0.37
CA PHE A 261 0.57 23.69 -1.34
C PHE A 261 -0.34 22.81 -2.21
N PRO A 262 0.07 22.50 -3.45
CA PRO A 262 -0.68 21.59 -4.29
C PRO A 262 -0.52 20.14 -3.84
N TYR A 263 -1.62 19.45 -3.56
CA TYR A 263 -1.59 18.03 -3.17
C TYR A 263 -2.92 17.32 -3.47
N MET A 264 -2.92 15.99 -3.39
CA MET A 264 -4.14 15.19 -3.46
C MET A 264 -4.87 15.27 -2.12
N LEU A 265 -6.00 15.99 -2.06
CA LEU A 265 -6.71 16.25 -0.82
C LEU A 265 -7.10 14.96 -0.08
N SER A 266 -7.68 13.99 -0.80
CA SER A 266 -8.09 12.70 -0.24
C SER A 266 -6.94 11.89 0.38
N HIS A 267 -5.73 12.00 -0.17
CA HIS A 267 -4.55 11.34 0.38
C HIS A 267 -4.10 12.01 1.68
N LEU A 268 -4.12 13.34 1.71
CA LEU A 268 -3.75 14.12 2.89
C LEU A 268 -4.75 13.90 4.03
N GLU A 269 -6.04 13.97 3.73
CA GLU A 269 -7.13 13.70 4.68
C GLU A 269 -7.03 12.30 5.28
N TYR A 270 -6.68 11.29 4.47
CA TYR A 270 -6.46 9.94 4.97
C TYR A 270 -5.26 9.85 5.93
N ILE A 271 -4.08 10.37 5.54
CA ILE A 271 -2.88 10.31 6.38
C ILE A 271 -3.11 11.06 7.70
N ILE A 272 -3.55 12.31 7.64
CA ILE A 272 -3.78 13.14 8.83
C ILE A 272 -4.92 12.55 9.68
N GLY A 273 -6.00 12.09 9.05
CA GLY A 273 -7.12 11.44 9.74
C GLY A 273 -6.70 10.20 10.52
N GLU A 274 -5.84 9.34 9.95
CA GLU A 274 -5.32 8.16 10.65
C GLU A 274 -4.36 8.53 11.79
N LEU A 275 -3.47 9.51 11.59
CA LEU A 275 -2.57 9.98 12.65
C LEU A 275 -3.35 10.59 13.83
N LEU A 276 -4.32 11.45 13.55
CA LEU A 276 -5.17 12.07 14.58
C LEU A 276 -6.06 11.02 15.26
N ARG A 277 -6.65 10.08 14.52
CA ARG A 277 -7.43 8.97 15.12
C ARG A 277 -6.58 8.18 16.11
N ASN A 278 -5.37 7.79 15.74
CA ASN A 278 -4.46 7.03 16.60
C ASN A 278 -4.09 7.84 17.87
N SER A 279 -3.79 9.13 17.69
CA SER A 279 -3.42 10.05 18.77
C SER A 279 -4.59 10.24 19.75
N ILE A 280 -5.79 10.53 19.24
CA ILE A 280 -7.02 10.69 20.04
C ILE A 280 -7.32 9.40 20.80
N GLN A 281 -7.23 8.25 20.13
CA GLN A 281 -7.48 6.97 20.76
C GLN A 281 -6.49 6.69 21.89
N ALA A 282 -5.20 6.91 21.68
CA ALA A 282 -4.16 6.68 22.68
C ALA A 282 -4.35 7.59 23.92
N VAL A 283 -4.61 8.88 23.71
CA VAL A 283 -4.86 9.83 24.80
C VAL A 283 -6.17 9.51 25.53
N SER A 284 -7.27 9.25 24.81
CA SER A 284 -8.55 8.91 25.44
C SER A 284 -8.49 7.58 26.22
N GLU A 285 -7.69 6.60 25.77
CA GLU A 285 -7.48 5.35 26.53
C GLU A 285 -6.65 5.58 27.79
N ARG A 286 -5.58 6.37 27.72
CA ARG A 286 -4.72 6.69 28.88
C ARG A 286 -5.46 7.48 29.95
N TYR A 287 -6.29 8.45 29.57
CA TYR A 287 -6.97 9.36 30.49
C TYR A 287 -8.41 8.95 30.82
N ARG A 288 -8.86 7.76 30.39
CA ARG A 288 -10.23 7.26 30.61
C ARG A 288 -10.62 7.31 32.10
N ASP A 289 -9.80 6.68 32.93
CA ASP A 289 -10.04 6.50 34.37
C ASP A 289 -9.35 7.58 35.22
N SER A 290 -8.58 8.48 34.60
CA SER A 290 -7.91 9.59 35.28
C SER A 290 -8.89 10.68 35.69
N SER A 291 -8.67 11.33 36.83
CA SER A 291 -9.42 12.54 37.22
C SER A 291 -9.01 13.78 36.42
N GLU A 292 -7.87 13.73 35.74
CA GLU A 292 -7.33 14.83 34.95
C GLU A 292 -8.01 14.94 33.57
N LYS A 293 -8.09 16.16 33.05
CA LYS A 293 -8.52 16.38 31.66
C LYS A 293 -7.42 15.89 30.71
N PRO A 294 -7.79 15.25 29.58
CA PRO A 294 -6.80 14.81 28.61
C PRO A 294 -6.04 16.02 28.03
N PRO A 295 -4.71 15.94 27.89
CA PRO A 295 -3.91 17.00 27.28
C PRO A 295 -4.27 17.15 25.79
N PRO A 296 -4.11 18.35 25.22
CA PRO A 296 -4.37 18.57 23.80
C PRO A 296 -3.36 17.83 22.92
N ILE A 297 -3.80 17.43 21.73
CA ILE A 297 -2.92 16.92 20.67
C ILE A 297 -2.41 18.13 19.89
N GLU A 298 -1.08 18.25 19.79
CA GLU A 298 -0.44 19.37 19.12
C GLU A 298 -0.12 19.01 17.67
N VAL A 299 -0.61 19.81 16.72
CA VAL A 299 -0.30 19.71 15.30
C VAL A 299 0.53 20.93 14.91
N LEU A 300 1.83 20.75 14.73
CA LEU A 300 2.75 21.80 14.31
C LEU A 300 2.96 21.74 12.79
N ILE A 301 2.66 22.84 12.10
CA ILE A 301 2.84 22.98 10.65
C ILE A 301 4.10 23.82 10.38
N CYS A 302 5.05 23.26 9.66
CA CYS A 302 6.26 23.93 9.23
C CYS A 302 6.33 24.01 7.71
N GLU A 303 6.31 25.23 7.16
CA GLU A 303 6.48 25.48 5.74
C GLU A 303 7.96 25.80 5.45
N ALA A 304 8.62 24.92 4.72
CA ALA A 304 9.97 25.15 4.20
C ALA A 304 9.91 25.43 2.68
N PRO A 305 10.99 25.93 2.05
CA PRO A 305 10.99 26.21 0.62
C PRO A 305 10.68 25.00 -0.28
N GLN A 306 11.13 23.81 0.11
CA GLN A 306 10.96 22.57 -0.67
C GLN A 306 9.92 21.61 -0.07
N HIS A 307 9.63 21.75 1.22
CA HIS A 307 8.85 20.78 1.97
C HIS A 307 7.83 21.44 2.88
N VAL A 308 6.72 20.76 3.11
CA VAL A 308 5.82 21.08 4.22
C VAL A 308 5.88 19.91 5.19
N ILE A 309 6.14 20.21 6.46
CA ILE A 309 6.29 19.22 7.52
C ILE A 309 5.17 19.42 8.52
N LEU A 310 4.43 18.35 8.82
CA LEU A 310 3.42 18.32 9.86
C LEU A 310 3.90 17.39 10.96
N ARG A 311 4.02 17.93 12.18
CA ARG A 311 4.28 17.13 13.38
C ARG A 311 2.99 16.98 14.18
N VAL A 312 2.51 15.76 14.35
CA VAL A 312 1.40 15.42 15.26
C VAL A 312 2.00 14.85 16.54
N SER A 313 1.83 15.54 17.65
CA SER A 313 2.37 15.17 18.96
C SER A 313 1.24 14.83 19.92
N ASP A 314 1.30 13.65 20.53
CA ASP A 314 0.37 13.20 21.55
C ASP A 314 1.06 12.91 22.88
N GLN A 315 0.26 12.86 23.95
CA GLN A 315 0.70 12.38 25.26
C GLN A 315 -0.05 11.08 25.65
N GLY A 316 -0.22 10.19 24.67
CA GLY A 316 -0.99 8.94 24.79
C GLY A 316 -0.27 7.81 25.52
N GLY A 317 0.94 8.04 26.04
CA GLY A 317 1.73 7.03 26.77
C GLY A 317 2.78 6.31 25.92
N GLY A 318 2.87 6.64 24.63
CA GLY A 318 3.88 6.09 23.72
C GLY A 318 3.62 4.66 23.26
N ILE A 319 4.46 4.18 22.35
CA ILE A 319 4.44 2.83 21.77
C ILE A 319 5.43 1.93 22.53
N PRO A 320 5.00 0.76 23.03
CA PRO A 320 5.89 -0.17 23.71
C PRO A 320 7.03 -0.68 22.82
N ARG A 321 8.25 -0.82 23.37
CA ARG A 321 9.44 -1.27 22.62
C ARG A 321 9.26 -2.59 21.87
N LYS A 322 8.47 -3.52 22.42
CA LYS A 322 8.16 -4.81 21.80
C LYS A 322 7.34 -4.70 20.50
N VAL A 323 6.65 -3.58 20.28
CA VAL A 323 5.79 -3.34 19.12
C VAL A 323 6.54 -2.59 18.02
N LEU A 324 7.49 -1.73 18.37
CA LEU A 324 8.21 -0.85 17.44
C LEU A 324 8.78 -1.56 16.19
N PRO A 325 9.39 -2.77 16.27
CA PRO A 325 9.90 -3.45 15.08
C PRO A 325 8.83 -3.83 14.05
N TYR A 326 7.57 -3.91 14.48
CA TYR A 326 6.44 -4.37 13.66
C TYR A 326 5.52 -3.23 13.23
N LEU A 327 5.86 -1.99 13.57
CA LEU A 327 5.01 -0.81 13.35
C LEU A 327 4.62 -0.60 11.88
N TRP A 328 5.54 -0.93 10.99
CA TRP A 328 5.38 -0.78 9.53
C TRP A 328 5.03 -2.09 8.82
N SER A 329 4.87 -3.19 9.56
CA SER A 329 4.52 -4.48 8.98
C SER A 329 3.01 -4.64 8.84
N PHE A 330 2.56 -5.22 7.74
CA PHE A 330 1.16 -5.56 7.51
C PHE A 330 0.78 -6.93 8.10
N ASN A 331 1.76 -7.80 8.33
CA ASN A 331 1.53 -9.20 8.68
C ASN A 331 2.13 -9.64 10.04
N LYS A 332 3.08 -8.89 10.61
CA LYS A 332 3.70 -9.18 11.91
C LYS A 332 3.13 -8.34 13.04
N GLY A 333 3.47 -8.76 14.26
CA GLY A 333 3.23 -8.02 15.48
C GLY A 333 2.39 -8.82 16.49
N PRO A 334 2.45 -8.44 17.77
CA PRO A 334 1.75 -9.15 18.85
C PRO A 334 0.22 -9.13 18.68
N TYR A 335 -0.31 -8.21 17.88
CA TYR A 335 -1.74 -8.00 17.66
C TYR A 335 -2.25 -8.58 16.33
N SER A 336 -1.38 -9.21 15.52
CA SER A 336 -1.72 -9.70 14.17
C SER A 336 -2.94 -10.64 14.15
N THR A 337 -3.11 -11.50 15.16
CA THR A 337 -4.28 -12.38 15.28
C THR A 337 -5.57 -11.60 15.59
N SER A 338 -5.50 -10.58 16.45
CA SER A 338 -6.63 -9.70 16.74
C SER A 338 -7.01 -8.85 15.52
N HIS A 339 -6.01 -8.36 14.77
CA HIS A 339 -6.24 -7.64 13.53
C HIS A 339 -6.96 -8.50 12.48
N LEU A 340 -6.59 -9.78 12.34
CA LEU A 340 -7.27 -10.70 11.43
C LEU A 340 -8.74 -10.90 11.81
N GLN A 341 -9.04 -11.04 13.10
CA GLN A 341 -10.42 -11.14 13.59
C GLN A 341 -11.22 -9.86 13.33
N ASN A 342 -10.61 -8.69 13.58
CA ASN A 342 -11.23 -7.38 13.36
C ASN A 342 -11.49 -7.11 11.88
N LEU A 343 -10.61 -7.55 10.97
CA LEU A 343 -10.85 -7.42 9.54
C LEU A 343 -12.13 -8.13 9.11
N GLY A 344 -12.41 -9.33 9.65
CA GLY A 344 -13.66 -10.04 9.40
C GLY A 344 -14.94 -9.31 9.85
N GLN A 345 -14.82 -8.32 10.74
CA GLN A 345 -15.94 -7.51 11.25
C GLN A 345 -16.16 -6.20 10.49
N VAL A 346 -15.26 -5.83 9.57
CA VAL A 346 -15.44 -4.60 8.77
C VAL A 346 -16.68 -4.77 7.89
N PRO A 347 -17.71 -3.91 8.00
CA PRO A 347 -19.01 -4.08 7.31
C PRO A 347 -18.88 -4.29 5.79
N ALA A 348 -17.87 -3.68 5.18
CA ALA A 348 -17.55 -3.82 3.75
C ALA A 348 -17.09 -5.24 3.34
N MET A 349 -16.82 -6.16 4.28
CA MET A 349 -16.51 -7.56 3.97
C MET A 349 -17.75 -8.46 3.83
N ALA A 350 -18.91 -8.06 4.35
CA ALA A 350 -20.14 -8.86 4.33
C ALA A 350 -21.23 -8.31 3.39
N ALA A 351 -21.22 -7.02 3.11
CA ALA A 351 -22.22 -6.40 2.24
C ALA A 351 -21.78 -6.46 0.77
N THR A 352 -22.35 -7.44 0.06
CA THR A 352 -22.56 -7.42 -1.39
C THR A 352 -22.98 -6.02 -1.84
N MET A 353 -22.66 -5.68 -3.09
CA MET A 353 -22.81 -4.39 -3.80
C MET A 353 -24.15 -3.60 -3.64
N GLN A 354 -25.13 -4.09 -2.86
CA GLN A 354 -26.42 -3.47 -2.56
C GLN A 354 -26.34 -2.24 -1.63
N GLU A 355 -25.40 -2.16 -0.68
CA GLU A 355 -25.36 -1.08 0.33
C GLU A 355 -24.49 0.13 -0.04
N LEU A 356 -23.74 0.06 -1.14
CA LEU A 356 -23.01 1.22 -1.69
C LEU A 356 -23.94 2.37 -2.14
N CYS A 357 -25.26 2.18 -2.08
CA CYS A 357 -26.28 3.18 -2.38
C CYS A 357 -26.94 3.82 -1.16
N VAL A 358 -26.56 3.52 0.09
CA VAL A 358 -27.18 4.20 1.25
C VAL A 358 -26.57 5.59 1.38
N PRO A 359 -27.30 6.68 1.07
CA PRO A 359 -26.78 8.02 1.25
C PRO A 359 -26.63 8.23 2.75
N THR A 360 -25.40 8.43 3.23
CA THR A 360 -25.24 8.98 4.58
C THR A 360 -25.85 10.37 4.53
N GLU A 361 -26.96 10.60 5.24
CA GLU A 361 -27.58 11.93 5.37
C GLU A 361 -26.58 12.89 6.04
N ARG A 362 -25.75 13.52 5.23
CA ARG A 362 -24.92 14.67 5.60
C ARG A 362 -25.64 15.91 5.11
N LYS A 363 -25.62 16.97 5.93
CA LYS A 363 -26.27 18.26 5.65
C LYS A 363 -25.92 18.73 4.23
N ASP A 364 -26.91 19.26 3.51
CA ASP A 364 -26.83 19.59 2.08
C ASP A 364 -25.70 20.55 1.66
N ALA A 365 -25.02 21.22 2.61
CA ALA A 365 -23.87 22.08 2.33
C ALA A 365 -22.57 21.31 1.98
N ASP A 366 -22.41 20.06 2.44
CA ASP A 366 -21.18 19.25 2.20
C ASP A 366 -21.26 18.36 0.95
N ARG A 367 -22.40 18.37 0.23
CA ARG A 367 -22.63 17.51 -0.95
C ARG A 367 -21.81 17.93 -2.17
N GLU A 368 -21.45 19.20 -2.31
CA GLU A 368 -20.80 19.70 -3.53
C GLU A 368 -19.29 19.36 -3.62
N THR A 369 -18.62 19.09 -2.49
CA THR A 369 -17.19 18.73 -2.43
C THR A 369 -16.92 17.25 -2.15
N PHE A 370 -17.94 16.42 -1.95
CA PHE A 370 -17.77 15.02 -1.54
C PHE A 370 -17.61 14.09 -2.74
N ARG A 371 -16.38 13.70 -3.06
CA ARG A 371 -16.07 12.60 -3.98
C ARG A 371 -15.87 11.31 -3.19
N GLU A 372 -16.66 10.28 -3.50
CA GLU A 372 -16.61 8.96 -2.85
C GLU A 372 -15.23 8.30 -3.02
N SER A 373 -14.44 8.27 -1.95
CA SER A 373 -13.08 7.74 -1.95
C SER A 373 -13.06 6.31 -1.44
N SER A 374 -12.26 5.43 -2.04
CA SER A 374 -12.08 4.06 -1.53
C SER A 374 -11.51 4.01 -0.10
N LEU A 375 -10.97 5.13 0.38
CA LEU A 375 -10.45 5.30 1.73
C LEU A 375 -11.56 5.63 2.75
N ASP A 376 -12.76 5.98 2.30
CA ASP A 376 -13.86 6.36 3.18
C ASP A 376 -14.32 5.19 4.04
N SER A 377 -14.39 3.98 3.48
CA SER A 377 -14.72 2.76 4.24
C SER A 377 -13.72 2.46 5.37
N LEU A 378 -12.44 2.80 5.16
CA LEU A 378 -11.41 2.64 6.17
C LEU A 378 -11.51 3.77 7.20
N THR A 379 -11.76 4.99 6.75
CA THR A 379 -11.79 6.19 7.61
C THR A 379 -13.09 6.30 8.42
N SER A 380 -14.19 5.70 7.97
CA SER A 380 -15.48 5.69 8.69
C SER A 380 -15.64 4.56 9.70
N ARG A 381 -14.65 3.65 9.79
CA ARG A 381 -14.70 2.51 10.71
C ARG A 381 -14.80 2.97 12.17
N PRO A 382 -15.49 2.20 13.04
CA PRO A 382 -15.59 2.57 14.44
C PRO A 382 -14.21 2.48 15.13
N PRO A 383 -13.90 3.34 16.11
CA PRO A 383 -12.55 3.46 16.67
C PRO A 383 -12.04 2.24 17.44
N ASN A 384 -12.95 1.40 17.93
CA ASN A 384 -12.60 0.13 18.56
C ASN A 384 -12.08 -0.92 17.56
N LEU A 385 -12.31 -0.72 16.25
CA LEU A 385 -11.92 -1.67 15.22
C LEU A 385 -10.50 -1.39 14.70
N ARG A 386 -9.52 -2.01 15.38
CA ARG A 386 -8.09 -1.91 15.03
C ARG A 386 -7.72 -2.93 13.95
N LEU A 387 -7.50 -2.44 12.73
CA LEU A 387 -7.17 -3.27 11.57
C LEU A 387 -5.68 -3.50 11.36
N GLY A 388 -4.81 -2.71 12.02
CA GLY A 388 -3.36 -2.82 11.88
C GLY A 388 -2.76 -2.33 10.55
N ILE A 389 -3.58 -1.84 9.62
CA ILE A 389 -3.13 -1.38 8.30
C ILE A 389 -3.02 0.15 8.18
N GLY A 390 -3.56 0.91 9.13
CA GLY A 390 -3.65 2.38 9.05
C GLY A 390 -2.30 3.10 8.89
N LEU A 391 -1.36 2.85 9.81
CA LEU A 391 -0.03 3.46 9.80
C LEU A 391 0.83 3.01 8.59
N PRO A 392 1.00 1.70 8.31
CA PRO A 392 1.70 1.27 7.10
C PRO A 392 1.13 1.86 5.80
N MET A 393 -0.20 1.93 5.66
CA MET A 393 -0.82 2.55 4.49
C MET A 393 -0.58 4.06 4.44
N SER A 394 -0.65 4.76 5.56
CA SER A 394 -0.37 6.21 5.62
C SER A 394 1.05 6.51 5.13
N ARG A 395 2.02 5.68 5.49
CA ARG A 395 3.39 5.77 4.98
C ARG A 395 3.47 5.54 3.47
N VAL A 396 2.77 4.53 2.95
CA VAL A 396 2.71 4.27 1.50
C VAL A 396 2.14 5.47 0.75
N TYR A 397 1.08 6.11 1.26
CA TYR A 397 0.49 7.31 0.68
C TYR A 397 1.43 8.52 0.72
N ALA A 398 2.17 8.71 1.81
CA ALA A 398 3.15 9.81 1.94
C ALA A 398 4.34 9.62 0.97
N GLU A 399 4.90 8.42 0.92
CA GLU A 399 6.04 8.10 0.07
C GLU A 399 5.68 8.05 -1.42
N TYR A 400 4.41 7.79 -1.78
CA TYR A 400 3.97 7.76 -3.18
C TYR A 400 4.27 9.08 -3.93
N TRP A 401 4.10 10.23 -3.27
CA TRP A 401 4.47 11.55 -3.79
C TRP A 401 5.85 12.04 -3.31
N ALA A 402 6.75 11.09 -3.02
CA ALA A 402 8.12 11.34 -2.57
C ALA A 402 8.22 12.22 -1.31
N GLY A 403 7.25 12.05 -0.40
CA GLY A 403 7.31 12.48 0.99
C GLY A 403 7.85 11.38 1.92
N SER A 404 7.69 11.56 3.22
CA SER A 404 8.04 10.57 4.24
C SER A 404 7.08 10.65 5.43
N LEU A 405 6.97 9.55 6.17
CA LEU A 405 6.26 9.48 7.44
C LEU A 405 7.14 8.77 8.47
N GLU A 406 7.53 9.49 9.51
CA GLU A 406 8.39 9.00 10.59
C GLU A 406 7.69 9.11 11.94
N LEU A 407 7.99 8.20 12.85
CA LEU A 407 7.39 8.14 14.19
C LEU A 407 8.49 8.07 15.24
N HIS A 408 8.44 8.97 16.22
CA HIS A 408 9.30 8.99 17.38
C HIS A 408 8.46 8.77 18.62
N SER A 409 8.61 7.59 19.23
CA SER A 409 7.85 7.22 20.41
C SER A 409 8.69 7.39 21.68
N LEU A 410 8.12 8.08 22.66
CA LEU A 410 8.63 8.19 24.02
C LEU A 410 7.76 7.31 24.92
N GLU A 411 8.17 6.05 25.12
CA GLU A 411 7.44 5.08 25.95
C GLU A 411 7.23 5.63 27.37
N GLY A 412 5.98 5.65 27.83
CA GLY A 412 5.54 6.28 29.08
C GLY A 412 5.06 7.73 28.95
N TYR A 413 5.35 8.40 27.83
CA TYR A 413 4.98 9.79 27.58
C TYR A 413 4.02 9.95 26.39
N GLY A 414 4.46 9.65 25.17
CA GLY A 414 3.72 10.05 23.97
C GLY A 414 4.40 9.68 22.67
N VAL A 415 3.82 10.10 21.55
CA VAL A 415 4.36 9.87 20.20
C VAL A 415 4.37 11.17 19.41
N ASP A 416 5.49 11.42 18.73
CA ASP A 416 5.62 12.44 17.69
C ASP A 416 5.61 11.78 16.31
N ALA A 417 4.64 12.13 15.48
CA ALA A 417 4.56 11.72 14.09
C ALA A 417 4.94 12.86 13.14
N PHE A 418 5.96 12.65 12.30
CA PHE A 418 6.45 13.61 11.33
C PHE A 418 6.06 13.20 9.92
N LEU A 419 5.15 13.97 9.32
CA LEU A 419 4.77 13.84 7.91
C LEU A 419 5.48 14.90 7.10
N GLN A 420 6.32 14.50 6.14
CA GLN A 420 6.98 15.39 5.21
C GLN A 420 6.34 15.28 3.82
N ILE A 421 5.97 16.42 3.25
CA ILE A 421 5.35 16.52 1.92
C ILE A 421 6.24 17.36 1.01
N SER A 422 6.35 16.98 -0.26
CA SER A 422 7.02 17.79 -1.29
C SER A 422 6.15 18.97 -1.71
N LYS A 423 6.60 20.20 -1.46
CA LYS A 423 5.83 21.41 -1.76
C LYS A 423 5.70 21.70 -3.26
N LEU A 424 6.75 21.38 -4.03
CA LEU A 424 6.86 21.77 -5.44
C LEU A 424 6.12 20.83 -6.40
N GLY A 425 5.74 19.62 -5.94
CA GLY A 425 5.05 18.61 -6.75
C GLY A 425 5.81 18.16 -8.01
N ASN A 426 7.10 18.49 -8.14
CA ASN A 426 7.93 18.20 -9.30
C ASN A 426 8.53 16.78 -9.31
N LYS A 427 8.45 16.08 -8.17
CA LYS A 427 8.87 14.69 -8.07
C LYS A 427 7.83 13.78 -8.70
N ASN A 428 8.30 12.79 -9.45
CA ASN A 428 7.45 11.77 -10.03
C ASN A 428 6.90 10.83 -8.96
N GLU A 429 5.74 10.25 -9.24
CA GLU A 429 5.16 9.16 -8.45
C GLU A 429 6.15 8.00 -8.27
N GLN A 430 6.15 7.41 -7.08
CA GLN A 430 7.00 6.27 -6.74
C GLN A 430 6.26 4.96 -7.05
N VAL A 431 6.38 4.49 -8.29
CA VAL A 431 5.77 3.22 -8.75
C VAL A 431 6.85 2.16 -8.92
N THR A 432 6.62 0.97 -8.36
CA THR A 432 7.50 -0.18 -8.58
C THR A 432 7.38 -0.63 -10.04
N THR A 433 8.47 -0.53 -10.80
CA THR A 433 8.62 -1.17 -12.11
C THR A 433 9.25 -2.55 -11.94
N LEU A 434 8.83 -3.51 -12.77
CA LEU A 434 9.60 -4.75 -12.88
C LEU A 434 10.95 -4.41 -13.53
N PRO A 435 12.07 -5.00 -13.07
CA PRO A 435 13.31 -4.88 -13.82
C PRO A 435 13.11 -5.44 -15.23
N PRO A 436 13.70 -4.80 -16.26
CA PRO A 436 13.55 -5.25 -17.64
C PRO A 436 13.95 -6.73 -17.74
N SER A 437 13.13 -7.50 -18.45
CA SER A 437 13.33 -8.94 -18.70
C SER A 437 14.57 -9.24 -19.56
N ARG A 438 15.29 -8.22 -20.03
CA ARG A 438 16.48 -8.36 -20.86
C ARG A 438 17.76 -8.13 -20.05
N PRO A 439 18.69 -9.10 -20.02
CA PRO A 439 20.01 -8.92 -19.41
C PRO A 439 20.89 -7.85 -20.08
N SER A 440 20.45 -7.23 -21.19
CA SER A 440 21.23 -6.29 -21.99
C SER A 440 21.13 -4.84 -21.53
N ASP A 441 20.15 -4.46 -20.71
CA ASP A 441 19.89 -3.06 -20.34
C ASP A 441 20.22 -2.76 -18.87
N VAL A 442 20.93 -3.67 -18.19
CA VAL A 442 21.44 -3.42 -16.85
C VAL A 442 22.73 -2.60 -16.96
N ASP A 443 22.67 -1.35 -16.51
CA ASP A 443 23.85 -0.50 -16.37
C ASP A 443 24.90 -1.25 -15.53
N PRO A 444 26.09 -1.58 -16.08
CA PRO A 444 27.09 -2.39 -15.38
C PRO A 444 27.55 -1.75 -14.06
N ALA A 445 27.31 -0.45 -13.86
CA ALA A 445 27.56 0.23 -12.59
C ALA A 445 26.65 -0.24 -11.43
N GLN A 446 25.46 -0.76 -11.70
CA GLN A 446 24.55 -1.28 -10.67
C GLN A 446 24.86 -2.74 -10.26
N LEU A 447 25.48 -3.52 -11.16
CA LEU A 447 25.84 -4.92 -10.89
C LEU A 447 27.14 -5.08 -10.06
N VAL A 448 27.93 -4.02 -9.90
CA VAL A 448 29.26 -4.08 -9.26
C VAL A 448 29.19 -4.04 -7.72
N LYS A 449 28.05 -3.73 -7.13
CA LYS A 449 27.90 -3.82 -5.68
C LYS A 449 27.50 -5.25 -5.30
N ASN A 450 28.54 -6.05 -5.05
CA ASN A 450 28.59 -7.08 -4.01
C ASN A 450 28.17 -8.55 -4.29
N PRO A 451 28.76 -9.24 -5.29
CA PRO A 451 28.67 -10.71 -5.34
C PRO A 451 29.49 -11.39 -4.21
N VAL A 452 30.53 -10.73 -3.70
CA VAL A 452 31.43 -11.33 -2.68
C VAL A 452 30.81 -11.28 -1.27
N THR A 453 30.03 -10.23 -0.92
CA THR A 453 29.40 -10.18 0.41
C THR A 453 28.19 -11.12 0.52
N ASP A 454 27.50 -11.43 -0.58
CA ASP A 454 26.37 -12.38 -0.54
C ASP A 454 26.85 -13.85 -0.47
N LEU A 455 28.00 -14.18 -1.07
CA LEU A 455 28.68 -15.45 -0.86
C LEU A 455 29.27 -15.59 0.55
N LEU A 456 29.77 -14.50 1.14
CA LEU A 456 30.24 -14.47 2.53
C LEU A 456 29.09 -14.52 3.55
N ARG A 457 27.88 -14.07 3.20
CA ARG A 457 26.68 -14.20 4.06
C ARG A 457 26.13 -15.63 4.12
N LEU A 458 26.40 -16.45 3.11
CA LEU A 458 26.11 -17.89 3.15
C LEU A 458 27.07 -18.68 4.06
N LEU A 459 28.18 -18.06 4.49
CA LEU A 459 29.10 -18.57 5.49
C LEU A 459 28.82 -17.90 6.83
N ASP A 460 27.64 -18.16 7.38
CA ASP A 460 27.23 -17.65 8.69
C ASP A 460 28.16 -18.17 9.80
N PHE A 461 28.86 -17.25 10.47
CA PHE A 461 29.86 -17.52 11.51
C PHE A 461 29.24 -18.26 12.72
N ASP A 462 27.94 -18.05 12.98
CA ASP A 462 27.21 -18.73 14.04
C ASP A 462 26.91 -20.20 13.71
N THR A 463 26.77 -20.53 12.44
CA THR A 463 26.58 -21.93 11.99
C THR A 463 27.90 -22.71 12.11
N MET A 464 29.04 -22.09 11.79
CA MET A 464 30.38 -22.65 12.02
C MET A 464 30.70 -22.83 13.51
N LYS A 465 30.26 -21.91 14.37
CA LYS A 465 30.48 -22.00 15.82
C LYS A 465 29.68 -23.13 16.48
N ARG A 466 28.47 -23.42 15.97
CA ARG A 466 27.63 -24.54 16.43
C ARG A 466 28.22 -25.91 16.07
N LEU A 467 28.88 -26.03 14.93
CA LEU A 467 29.56 -27.27 14.51
C LEU A 467 30.84 -27.55 15.33
N ASN A 468 31.49 -26.52 15.88
CA ASN A 468 32.72 -26.64 16.67
C ASN A 468 32.48 -27.02 18.15
N SER A 469 31.21 -27.19 18.58
CA SER A 469 30.86 -27.55 19.96
C SER A 469 30.89 -29.06 20.24
N ASN A 470 30.93 -29.91 19.21
CA ASN A 470 31.11 -31.34 19.38
C ASN A 470 32.60 -31.67 19.28
N LYS A 471 33.24 -31.76 20.44
CA LYS A 471 34.53 -32.43 20.59
C LYS A 471 34.29 -33.93 20.40
N ASP A 472 34.44 -34.40 19.18
CA ASP A 472 34.91 -35.75 18.79
C ASP A 472 34.88 -35.78 17.26
N ASP A 473 35.95 -36.27 16.63
CA ASP A 473 36.21 -36.35 15.17
C ASP A 473 36.88 -35.12 14.51
N ASN A 474 38.15 -34.91 14.85
CA ASN A 474 39.09 -34.20 14.00
C ASN A 474 39.30 -35.01 12.69
N VAL A 475 38.82 -34.50 11.55
CA VAL A 475 39.44 -34.54 10.20
C VAL A 475 38.55 -34.08 9.00
N PRO A 476 37.20 -33.94 9.03
CA PRO A 476 36.47 -33.61 7.78
C PRO A 476 36.29 -32.11 7.46
N ILE A 477 36.50 -31.17 8.40
CA ILE A 477 36.18 -29.74 8.19
C ILE A 477 37.17 -29.03 7.27
N TYR A 478 38.47 -29.31 7.40
CA TYR A 478 39.50 -28.69 6.55
C TYR A 478 39.36 -29.11 5.08
N ILE A 479 38.92 -30.35 4.83
CA ILE A 479 38.68 -30.87 3.48
C ILE A 479 37.47 -30.16 2.84
N PHE A 480 36.41 -29.89 3.62
CA PHE A 480 35.24 -29.17 3.15
C PHE A 480 35.56 -27.71 2.81
N ILE A 481 36.32 -27.02 3.68
CA ILE A 481 36.78 -25.65 3.42
C ILE A 481 37.68 -25.60 2.17
N LEU A 482 38.61 -26.56 2.03
CA LEU A 482 39.49 -26.64 0.87
C LEU A 482 38.70 -26.88 -0.43
N LEU A 483 37.69 -27.76 -0.40
CA LEU A 483 36.79 -28.02 -1.55
C LEU A 483 35.98 -26.78 -1.94
N VAL A 484 35.44 -26.04 -0.97
CA VAL A 484 34.69 -24.80 -1.24
C VAL A 484 35.62 -23.75 -1.85
N VAL A 485 36.85 -23.60 -1.34
CA VAL A 485 37.84 -22.67 -1.91
C VAL A 485 38.24 -23.07 -3.33
N ILE A 486 38.49 -24.35 -3.59
CA ILE A 486 38.82 -24.87 -4.93
C ILE A 486 37.67 -24.64 -5.92
N LEU A 487 36.42 -24.91 -5.51
CA LEU A 487 35.23 -24.67 -6.34
C LEU A 487 35.03 -23.18 -6.62
N SER A 488 35.26 -22.33 -5.62
CA SER A 488 35.18 -20.86 -5.76
C SER A 488 36.22 -20.33 -6.75
N LEU A 489 37.47 -20.81 -6.65
CA LEU A 489 38.56 -20.42 -7.55
C LEU A 489 38.34 -20.95 -8.98
N SER A 490 37.77 -22.15 -9.12
CA SER A 490 37.41 -22.73 -10.41
C SER A 490 36.30 -21.93 -11.10
N PHE A 491 35.31 -21.47 -10.33
CA PHE A 491 34.22 -20.62 -10.83
C PHE A 491 34.72 -19.22 -11.22
N LEU A 492 35.70 -18.69 -10.49
CA LEU A 492 36.35 -17.43 -10.85
C LEU A 492 37.20 -17.56 -12.13
N GLY A 493 37.87 -18.71 -12.31
CA GLY A 493 38.63 -19.02 -13.51
C GLY A 493 37.76 -19.11 -14.77
N THR A 494 36.62 -19.80 -14.70
CA THR A 494 35.66 -19.90 -15.82
C THR A 494 34.97 -18.58 -16.12
N TYR A 495 34.70 -17.77 -15.10
CA TYR A 495 34.15 -16.41 -15.26
C TYR A 495 35.15 -15.46 -15.97
N LEU A 496 36.43 -15.52 -15.60
CA LEU A 496 37.49 -14.74 -16.24
C LEU A 496 37.76 -15.19 -17.69
N ASP A 497 37.61 -16.49 -17.99
CA ASP A 497 37.74 -17.00 -19.36
C ASP A 497 36.55 -16.61 -20.26
N SER A 498 35.33 -16.62 -19.69
CA SER A 498 34.10 -16.17 -20.39
C SER A 498 34.16 -14.68 -20.75
N THR A 499 34.63 -13.84 -19.83
CA THR A 499 34.78 -12.39 -20.07
C THR A 499 35.88 -12.05 -21.09
N LYS A 500 36.94 -12.88 -21.21
CA LYS A 500 37.94 -12.74 -22.29
C LYS A 500 37.38 -13.12 -23.66
N ARG A 501 36.55 -14.19 -23.75
CA ARG A 501 35.93 -14.59 -25.03
C ARG A 501 34.96 -13.53 -25.56
N VAL A 502 34.16 -12.92 -24.68
CA VAL A 502 33.23 -11.83 -25.04
C VAL A 502 33.96 -10.60 -25.55
N LYS A 503 35.15 -10.27 -25.00
CA LYS A 503 35.97 -9.16 -25.52
C LYS A 503 36.62 -9.44 -26.87
N SER A 504 36.98 -10.70 -27.18
CA SER A 504 37.56 -11.04 -28.49
C SER A 504 36.54 -11.06 -29.64
N ALA A 505 35.26 -11.28 -29.34
CA ALA A 505 34.17 -11.28 -30.33
C ALA A 505 33.69 -9.87 -30.71
N ALA A 506 34.09 -8.83 -29.98
CA ALA A 506 33.64 -7.45 -30.15
C ALA A 506 34.61 -6.56 -30.95
N GLN A 507 35.59 -7.14 -31.64
CA GLN A 507 36.53 -6.39 -32.48
C GLN A 507 36.07 -6.42 -33.95
N PRO A 508 35.75 -5.27 -34.57
CA PRO A 508 35.28 -5.24 -35.95
C PRO A 508 36.43 -5.63 -36.88
N ARG A 509 36.21 -6.60 -37.77
CA ARG A 509 37.12 -6.87 -38.89
C ARG A 509 37.07 -5.65 -39.82
N SER A 510 38.19 -4.94 -39.91
CA SER A 510 38.49 -3.91 -40.92
C SER A 510 38.63 -4.52 -42.30
#